data_AF-A0A7G8BGV1-F1
#
_entry.id   AF-A0A7G8BGV1-F1
#
_cell.length_a   1.000
_cell.length_b   1.000
_cell.length_c   1.000
_cell.angle_alpha   90.00
_cell.angle_beta   90.00
_cell.angle_gamma   90.00
#
_symmetry.space_group_name_H-M   'P 1'
#
loop_
_entity.id
_entity.type
_entity.pdbx_description
1 polymer ?
#
loop_
_entity_poly.entity_id
_entity_poly.type
_entity_poly.pdbx_seq_one_letter_code
_entity_poly.pdbx_strand_id
1 'polypeptide(L)'
;MLKVISLLLSTALASQAQQVTLATPSSMQFSDPDYRVSFRYPAKWYYNESIEFYTPTSITSPDNPPRGFVYFSSNNCGYNPYPRTNLVGAEFVYANRQATSTDECLKSVLQRDANAKMLETEEINGMSFAHAQTASAGMCHSYSEDIYATHKNGTCYLFDLAVVTLCPGLVDNTRPITNSELAQVHTSLEKILSSVEISEVKKN
;
A
#
# COMPACT_ATOMS: atom_id res chain seq x y z
N MET A 1 12.01 84.21 -22.76
CA MET A 1 11.01 83.18 -22.39
C MET A 1 11.15 82.02 -23.36
N LEU A 2 11.67 80.87 -22.93
CA LEU A 2 11.65 79.62 -23.68
C LEU A 2 11.54 78.47 -22.67
N LYS A 3 10.44 77.71 -22.73
CA LYS A 3 10.18 76.53 -21.89
C LYS A 3 10.88 75.31 -22.50
N VAL A 4 11.67 74.58 -21.72
CA VAL A 4 12.13 73.23 -22.07
C VAL A 4 11.42 72.26 -21.12
N ILE A 5 10.62 71.37 -21.71
CA ILE A 5 9.90 70.29 -21.03
C ILE A 5 10.78 69.05 -21.16
N SER A 6 11.31 68.55 -20.05
CA SER A 6 12.00 67.25 -20.00
C SER A 6 10.97 66.14 -19.78
N LEU A 7 10.87 65.24 -20.77
CA LEU A 7 10.17 63.95 -20.64
C LEU A 7 11.07 62.95 -19.90
N LEU A 8 10.56 62.35 -18.82
CA LEU A 8 11.14 61.17 -18.18
C LEU A 8 10.47 59.92 -18.79
N LEU A 9 11.23 59.11 -19.53
CA LEU A 9 10.80 57.75 -19.91
C LEU A 9 11.16 56.77 -18.80
N SER A 10 10.15 56.27 -18.10
CA SER A 10 10.27 55.14 -17.19
C SER A 10 10.05 53.84 -17.96
N THR A 11 11.11 53.09 -18.23
CA THR A 11 11.02 51.73 -18.78
C THR A 11 10.66 50.75 -17.66
N ALA A 12 9.43 50.23 -17.68
CA ALA A 12 9.02 49.12 -16.82
C ALA A 12 9.65 47.81 -17.33
N LEU A 13 10.52 47.20 -16.53
CA LEU A 13 11.01 45.83 -16.74
C LEU A 13 9.86 44.86 -16.43
N ALA A 14 9.33 44.20 -17.44
CA ALA A 14 8.38 43.10 -17.27
C ALA A 14 9.13 41.89 -16.71
N SER A 15 8.90 41.57 -15.43
CA SER A 15 9.34 40.32 -14.83
C SER A 15 8.53 39.17 -15.41
N GLN A 16 9.16 38.30 -16.21
CA GLN A 16 8.52 37.06 -16.65
C GLN A 16 8.57 36.05 -15.51
N ALA A 17 7.44 35.80 -14.86
CA ALA A 17 7.29 34.68 -13.94
C ALA A 17 7.31 33.37 -14.76
N GLN A 18 8.40 32.62 -14.66
CA GLN A 18 8.46 31.25 -15.18
C GLN A 18 7.47 30.40 -14.39
N GLN A 19 6.41 29.94 -15.06
CA GLN A 19 5.49 28.95 -14.51
C GLN A 19 6.23 27.62 -14.41
N VAL A 20 6.64 27.24 -13.20
CA VAL A 20 7.17 25.90 -12.93
C VAL A 20 6.00 24.94 -12.92
N THR A 21 5.87 24.12 -13.97
CA THR A 21 4.95 22.99 -13.97
C THR A 21 5.45 21.98 -12.95
N LEU A 22 4.76 21.84 -11.82
CA LEU A 22 5.08 20.83 -10.81
C LEU A 22 4.89 19.44 -11.40
N ALA A 23 5.91 18.58 -11.30
CA ALA A 23 5.80 17.18 -11.68
C ALA A 23 4.77 16.47 -10.79
N THR A 24 3.94 15.61 -11.39
CA THR A 24 3.00 14.76 -10.63
C THR A 24 3.80 13.84 -9.69
N PRO A 25 3.39 13.69 -8.42
CA PRO A 25 4.11 12.83 -7.48
C PRO A 25 4.10 11.37 -7.96
N SER A 26 5.23 10.69 -7.83
CA SER A 26 5.35 9.25 -8.12
C SER A 26 4.76 8.37 -7.01
N SER A 27 4.58 8.92 -5.82
CA SER A 27 4.03 8.25 -4.64
C SER A 27 3.05 9.16 -3.89
N MET A 28 2.02 8.57 -3.32
CA MET A 28 1.10 9.17 -2.36
C MET A 28 1.48 8.75 -0.93
N GLN A 29 0.86 9.36 0.08
CA GLN A 29 1.09 9.04 1.49
C GLN A 29 -0.23 8.76 2.19
N PHE A 30 -0.29 7.65 2.92
CA PHE A 30 -1.32 7.33 3.89
C PHE A 30 -0.89 7.79 5.29
N SER A 31 -1.84 8.15 6.14
CA SER A 31 -1.56 8.49 7.54
C SER A 31 -2.74 8.14 8.45
N ASP A 32 -2.47 7.38 9.50
CA ASP A 32 -3.36 7.08 10.62
C ASP A 32 -2.85 7.80 11.88
N PRO A 33 -3.42 8.96 12.23
CA PRO A 33 -2.94 9.76 13.35
C PRO A 33 -3.20 9.13 14.72
N ASP A 34 -4.23 8.28 14.85
CA ASP A 34 -4.60 7.65 16.13
C ASP A 34 -3.51 6.68 16.60
N TYR A 35 -2.91 5.96 15.64
CA TYR A 35 -1.88 4.96 15.89
C TYR A 35 -0.49 5.37 15.38
N ARG A 36 -0.38 6.60 14.86
CA ARG A 36 0.85 7.21 14.33
C ARG A 36 1.55 6.34 13.29
N VAL A 37 0.74 5.72 12.43
CA VAL A 37 1.22 4.94 11.29
C VAL A 37 1.15 5.78 10.04
N SER A 38 2.22 5.77 9.26
CA SER A 38 2.18 6.31 7.89
C SER A 38 2.98 5.42 6.96
N PHE A 39 2.63 5.44 5.69
CA PHE A 39 3.38 4.77 4.64
C PHE A 39 3.15 5.46 3.30
N ARG A 40 4.04 5.22 2.36
CA ARG A 40 3.94 5.72 0.98
C ARG A 40 3.51 4.60 0.05
N TYR A 41 2.73 4.94 -0.96
CA TYR A 41 2.29 4.00 -1.97
C TYR A 41 2.33 4.59 -3.37
N PRO A 42 2.41 3.78 -4.45
CA PRO A 42 2.53 4.31 -5.80
C PRO A 42 1.31 5.16 -6.17
N ALA A 43 1.52 6.30 -6.83
CA ALA A 43 0.44 7.25 -7.11
C ALA A 43 -0.65 6.73 -8.07
N LYS A 44 -0.39 5.62 -8.76
CA LYS A 44 -1.38 4.93 -9.61
C LYS A 44 -2.28 3.96 -8.84
N TRP A 45 -1.96 3.68 -7.58
CA TRP A 45 -2.76 2.83 -6.71
C TRP A 45 -3.81 3.68 -6.00
N TYR A 46 -4.89 3.03 -5.61
CA TYR A 46 -6.06 3.64 -4.99
C TYR A 46 -6.05 3.36 -3.51
N TYR A 47 -6.62 4.27 -2.73
CA TYR A 47 -6.90 4.09 -1.32
C TYR A 47 -8.40 3.95 -1.12
N ASN A 48 -8.82 3.03 -0.26
CA ASN A 48 -10.20 2.92 0.20
C ASN A 48 -10.23 2.67 1.73
N GLU A 49 -11.41 2.82 2.33
CA GLU A 49 -11.67 2.48 3.73
C GLU A 49 -12.29 1.08 3.88
N SER A 50 -12.65 0.44 2.75
CA SER A 50 -13.23 -0.90 2.70
C SER A 50 -12.47 -1.83 1.75
N ILE A 51 -12.57 -3.13 2.00
CA ILE A 51 -11.98 -4.18 1.17
C ILE A 51 -12.72 -4.26 -0.16
N GLU A 52 -11.96 -4.37 -1.25
CA GLU A 52 -12.47 -4.31 -2.63
C GLU A 52 -12.51 -5.67 -3.32
N PHE A 53 -11.72 -6.63 -2.82
CA PHE A 53 -11.70 -7.99 -3.35
C PHE A 53 -12.71 -8.88 -2.62
N TYR A 54 -13.15 -9.95 -3.30
CA TYR A 54 -14.19 -10.85 -2.81
C TYR A 54 -13.81 -11.56 -1.50
N THR A 55 -12.52 -11.82 -1.30
CA THR A 55 -12.00 -12.50 -0.11
C THR A 55 -11.35 -11.46 0.81
N PRO A 56 -11.81 -11.29 2.05
CA PRO A 56 -11.14 -10.47 3.04
C PRO A 56 -9.73 -10.99 3.34
N THR A 57 -8.80 -10.09 3.61
CA THR A 57 -7.45 -10.43 4.05
C THR A 57 -7.44 -11.10 5.43
N SER A 58 -6.45 -11.93 5.70
CA SER A 58 -6.30 -12.69 6.95
C SER A 58 -6.24 -11.79 8.20
N ILE A 59 -5.77 -10.56 8.05
CA ILE A 59 -5.63 -9.61 9.17
C ILE A 59 -6.92 -8.84 9.51
N THR A 60 -7.97 -8.99 8.71
CA THR A 60 -9.24 -8.25 8.86
C THR A 60 -10.39 -9.14 9.34
N SER A 61 -11.32 -8.55 10.08
CA SER A 61 -12.58 -9.18 10.47
C SER A 61 -13.66 -8.11 10.69
N PRO A 62 -14.95 -8.47 10.80
CA PRO A 62 -15.99 -7.48 11.14
C PRO A 62 -15.71 -6.72 12.44
N ASP A 63 -15.08 -7.36 13.43
CA ASP A 63 -14.71 -6.76 14.71
C ASP A 63 -13.37 -6.00 14.64
N ASN A 64 -12.59 -6.21 13.58
CA ASN A 64 -11.29 -5.58 13.37
C ASN A 64 -11.12 -5.19 11.89
N PRO A 65 -11.83 -4.13 11.43
CA PRO A 65 -11.77 -3.68 10.04
C PRO A 65 -10.37 -3.14 9.72
N PRO A 66 -10.02 -3.03 8.42
CA PRO A 66 -8.78 -2.39 8.01
C PRO A 66 -8.76 -0.93 8.47
N ARG A 67 -7.57 -0.44 8.84
CA ARG A 67 -7.32 0.98 9.10
C ARG A 67 -6.67 1.68 7.91
N GLY A 68 -6.00 0.93 7.05
CA GLY A 68 -5.53 1.41 5.75
C GLY A 68 -5.68 0.31 4.71
N PHE A 69 -6.17 0.67 3.53
CA PHE A 69 -6.34 -0.25 2.41
C PHE A 69 -5.90 0.44 1.12
N VAL A 70 -4.81 -0.04 0.52
CA VAL A 70 -4.28 0.49 -0.74
C VAL A 70 -4.18 -0.62 -1.75
N TYR A 71 -4.63 -0.39 -2.99
CA TYR A 71 -4.75 -1.45 -3.97
C TYR A 71 -4.63 -0.95 -5.41
N PHE A 72 -4.42 -1.89 -6.33
CA PHE A 72 -4.81 -1.72 -7.72
C PHE A 72 -5.67 -2.90 -8.17
N SER A 73 -6.55 -2.67 -9.13
CA SER A 73 -7.44 -3.70 -9.66
C SER A 73 -7.80 -3.41 -11.11
N SER A 74 -7.87 -4.48 -11.92
CA SER A 74 -8.39 -4.44 -13.28
C SER A 74 -9.82 -3.92 -13.36
N ASN A 75 -10.64 -4.17 -12.32
CA ASN A 75 -12.09 -3.96 -12.40
C ASN A 75 -12.55 -2.60 -11.86
N ASN A 76 -11.94 -2.13 -10.76
CA ASN A 76 -12.47 -0.97 -10.02
C ASN A 76 -11.66 0.31 -10.26
N CYS A 77 -10.40 0.16 -10.63
CA CYS A 77 -9.41 1.25 -10.64
C CYS A 77 -8.90 1.60 -12.04
N GLY A 78 -9.20 0.78 -13.05
CA GLY A 78 -8.68 0.97 -14.41
C GLY A 78 -7.15 0.90 -14.51
N TYR A 79 -6.44 0.46 -13.46
CA TYR A 79 -5.00 0.29 -13.45
C TYR A 79 -4.64 -1.15 -13.04
N ASN A 80 -3.92 -1.81 -13.93
CA ASN A 80 -3.22 -3.05 -13.68
C ASN A 80 -1.90 -2.99 -14.48
N PRO A 81 -0.73 -3.22 -13.85
CA PRO A 81 0.56 -3.18 -14.56
C PRO A 81 0.69 -4.28 -15.63
N TYR A 82 -0.11 -5.35 -15.54
CA TYR A 82 -0.12 -6.51 -16.44
C TYR A 82 -1.54 -6.84 -16.92
N PRO A 83 -2.22 -5.95 -17.66
CA PRO A 83 -3.66 -6.03 -17.93
C PRO A 83 -4.07 -7.16 -18.89
N ARG A 84 -3.12 -7.85 -19.53
CA ARG A 84 -3.36 -9.02 -20.40
C ARG A 84 -3.00 -10.33 -19.70
N THR A 85 -2.98 -10.33 -18.37
CA THR A 85 -2.70 -11.51 -17.57
C THR A 85 -3.90 -11.89 -16.71
N ASN A 86 -3.85 -13.05 -16.07
CA ASN A 86 -4.83 -13.48 -15.08
C ASN A 86 -4.67 -12.76 -13.71
N LEU A 87 -3.77 -11.78 -13.59
CA LEU A 87 -3.69 -10.89 -12.44
C LEU A 87 -4.93 -10.00 -12.38
N VAL A 88 -5.66 -10.07 -11.28
CA VAL A 88 -6.80 -9.17 -11.01
C VAL A 88 -6.32 -7.89 -10.36
N GLY A 89 -5.42 -8.02 -9.39
CA GLY A 89 -4.97 -6.90 -8.60
C GLY A 89 -4.03 -7.31 -7.48
N ALA A 90 -3.64 -6.32 -6.70
CA ALA A 90 -2.90 -6.51 -5.45
C ALA A 90 -3.34 -5.47 -4.43
N GLU A 91 -3.19 -5.82 -3.16
CA GLU A 91 -3.58 -4.99 -2.02
C GLU A 91 -2.51 -4.98 -0.93
N PHE A 92 -2.39 -3.84 -0.28
CA PHE A 92 -1.63 -3.60 0.92
C PHE A 92 -2.61 -3.15 1.99
N VAL A 93 -2.78 -3.98 3.03
CA VAL A 93 -3.74 -3.73 4.10
C VAL A 93 -2.99 -3.52 5.41
N TYR A 94 -3.42 -2.51 6.16
CA TYR A 94 -2.94 -2.22 7.50
C TYR A 94 -4.09 -2.33 8.49
N ALA A 95 -3.87 -3.07 9.57
CA ALA A 95 -4.76 -3.12 10.72
C ALA A 95 -3.95 -3.13 12.03
N ASN A 96 -4.63 -2.90 13.15
CA ASN A 96 -4.03 -3.10 14.46
C ASN A 96 -4.95 -3.90 15.37
N ARG A 97 -4.38 -4.44 16.44
CA ARG A 97 -5.09 -5.18 17.51
C ARG A 97 -4.37 -4.97 18.84
N GLN A 98 -5.00 -5.39 19.93
CA GLN A 98 -4.31 -5.55 21.21
C GLN A 98 -3.60 -6.91 21.23
N ALA A 99 -2.34 -6.91 21.63
CA ALA A 99 -1.55 -8.12 21.87
C ALA A 99 -0.44 -7.79 22.87
N THR A 100 0.16 -8.81 23.48
CA THR A 100 1.27 -8.64 24.43
C THR A 100 2.64 -8.86 23.79
N SER A 101 2.68 -9.39 22.56
CA SER A 101 3.93 -9.66 21.82
C SER A 101 3.72 -9.75 20.30
N THR A 102 4.82 -9.65 19.54
CA THR A 102 4.82 -9.86 18.09
C THR A 102 4.40 -11.28 17.67
N ASP A 103 4.73 -12.29 18.47
CA ASP A 103 4.30 -13.67 18.19
C ASP A 103 2.79 -13.84 18.38
N GLU A 104 2.24 -13.24 19.44
CA GLU A 104 0.81 -13.26 19.71
C GLU A 104 0.04 -12.53 18.61
N CYS A 105 0.56 -11.40 18.13
CA CYS A 105 0.04 -10.69 16.98
C CYS A 105 -0.22 -11.62 15.79
N LEU A 106 0.85 -12.26 15.31
CA LEU A 106 0.79 -13.06 14.10
C LEU A 106 -0.04 -14.32 14.31
N LYS A 107 0.11 -14.99 15.46
CA LYS A 107 -0.72 -16.16 15.80
C LYS A 107 -2.21 -15.82 15.83
N SER A 108 -2.60 -14.64 16.32
CA SER A 108 -4.02 -14.26 16.42
C SER A 108 -4.76 -14.20 15.07
N VAL A 109 -4.04 -13.95 13.97
CA VAL A 109 -4.61 -13.88 12.62
C VAL A 109 -4.45 -15.19 11.85
N LEU A 110 -3.44 -16.00 12.16
CA LEU A 110 -3.18 -17.29 11.48
C LEU A 110 -3.82 -18.50 12.15
N GLN A 111 -4.41 -18.35 13.33
CA GLN A 111 -4.89 -19.45 14.19
C GLN A 111 -5.81 -20.47 13.49
N ARG A 112 -6.51 -20.07 12.43
CA ARG A 112 -7.46 -20.92 11.70
C ARG A 112 -6.96 -21.36 10.32
N ASP A 113 -5.78 -20.93 9.94
CA ASP A 113 -5.22 -21.22 8.64
C ASP A 113 -4.21 -22.37 8.74
N ALA A 114 -4.66 -23.57 8.41
CA ALA A 114 -3.82 -24.76 8.41
C ALA A 114 -2.72 -24.73 7.32
N ASN A 115 -2.82 -23.83 6.35
CA ASN A 115 -1.84 -23.68 5.27
C ASN A 115 -0.85 -22.55 5.53
N ALA A 116 -1.03 -21.78 6.62
CA ALA A 116 -0.11 -20.71 6.97
C ALA A 116 1.30 -21.26 7.24
N LYS A 117 2.29 -20.65 6.61
CA LYS A 117 3.70 -20.96 6.74
C LYS A 117 4.41 -19.81 7.44
N MET A 118 4.88 -20.06 8.66
CA MET A 118 5.76 -19.12 9.36
C MET A 118 7.11 -19.03 8.65
N LEU A 119 7.61 -17.82 8.48
CA LEU A 119 8.91 -17.53 7.89
C LEU A 119 9.85 -16.92 8.93
N GLU A 120 11.07 -16.63 8.52
CA GLU A 120 12.04 -15.95 9.38
C GLU A 120 11.58 -14.52 9.65
N THR A 121 11.91 -14.02 10.84
CA THR A 121 11.69 -12.62 11.20
C THR A 121 12.51 -11.71 10.27
N GLU A 122 11.90 -10.64 9.77
CA GLU A 122 12.55 -9.67 8.89
C GLU A 122 12.75 -8.32 9.59
N GLU A 123 13.90 -7.70 9.34
CA GLU A 123 14.19 -6.33 9.79
C GLU A 123 13.88 -5.34 8.66
N ILE A 124 12.83 -4.53 8.85
CA ILE A 124 12.34 -3.57 7.86
C ILE A 124 12.33 -2.20 8.51
N ASN A 125 13.10 -1.25 7.95
CA ASN A 125 13.28 0.09 8.52
C ASN A 125 13.68 0.12 10.00
N GLY A 126 14.48 -0.85 10.45
CA GLY A 126 14.91 -0.97 11.85
C GLY A 126 13.80 -1.40 12.81
N MET A 127 12.72 -1.98 12.29
CA MET A 127 11.68 -2.65 13.06
C MET A 127 11.70 -4.13 12.72
N SER A 128 11.57 -4.96 13.76
CA SER A 128 11.47 -6.41 13.63
C SER A 128 10.04 -6.82 13.32
N PHE A 129 9.85 -7.58 12.24
CA PHE A 129 8.57 -8.11 11.83
C PHE A 129 8.58 -9.64 11.84
N ALA A 130 7.64 -10.25 12.58
CA ALA A 130 7.32 -11.64 12.33
C ALA A 130 6.59 -11.74 10.99
N HIS A 131 6.90 -12.78 10.22
CA HIS A 131 6.42 -12.95 8.85
C HIS A 131 5.81 -14.33 8.66
N ALA A 132 4.71 -14.38 7.92
CA ALA A 132 4.11 -15.62 7.46
C ALA A 132 3.55 -15.47 6.06
N GLN A 133 3.44 -16.59 5.37
CA GLN A 133 2.73 -16.69 4.09
C GLN A 133 1.48 -17.52 4.25
N THR A 134 0.42 -17.13 3.56
CA THR A 134 -0.72 -18.01 3.32
C THR A 134 -1.23 -17.87 1.90
N ALA A 135 -2.02 -18.85 1.46
CA ALA A 135 -2.71 -18.81 0.19
C ALA A 135 -4.03 -19.55 0.29
N SER A 136 -5.02 -19.05 -0.44
CA SER A 136 -6.30 -19.70 -0.63
C SER A 136 -6.67 -19.68 -2.10
N ALA A 137 -7.28 -20.76 -2.56
CA ALA A 137 -7.79 -20.88 -3.91
C ALA A 137 -9.15 -21.57 -3.92
N GLY A 138 -10.08 -21.04 -4.68
CA GLY A 138 -11.44 -21.56 -4.78
C GLY A 138 -12.22 -20.86 -5.88
N MET A 139 -13.12 -21.59 -6.56
CA MET A 139 -14.00 -21.05 -7.61
C MET A 139 -13.26 -20.17 -8.65
N CYS A 140 -12.11 -20.65 -9.13
CA CYS A 140 -11.24 -19.95 -10.08
C CYS A 140 -10.63 -18.62 -9.61
N HIS A 141 -10.69 -18.32 -8.32
CA HIS A 141 -9.95 -17.25 -7.68
C HIS A 141 -8.78 -17.84 -6.90
N SER A 142 -7.65 -17.15 -6.91
CA SER A 142 -6.50 -17.50 -6.10
C SER A 142 -5.95 -16.23 -5.48
N TYR A 143 -5.57 -16.37 -4.23
CA TYR A 143 -5.13 -15.26 -3.40
C TYR A 143 -3.96 -15.75 -2.55
N SER A 144 -2.89 -14.96 -2.53
CA SER A 144 -1.67 -15.24 -1.76
C SER A 144 -1.30 -14.02 -0.94
N GLU A 145 -0.94 -14.25 0.31
CA GLU A 145 -0.67 -13.22 1.31
C GLU A 145 0.74 -13.40 1.89
N ASP A 146 1.44 -12.29 2.03
CA ASP A 146 2.59 -12.12 2.91
C ASP A 146 2.15 -11.24 4.09
N ILE A 147 2.09 -11.83 5.27
CA ILE A 147 1.55 -11.21 6.49
C ILE A 147 2.70 -10.87 7.42
N TYR A 148 2.81 -9.59 7.75
CA TYR A 148 3.82 -9.05 8.63
C TYR A 148 3.19 -8.51 9.91
N ALA A 149 3.79 -8.86 11.04
CA ALA A 149 3.36 -8.40 12.35
C ALA A 149 4.52 -7.75 13.09
N THR A 150 4.27 -6.62 13.73
CA THR A 150 5.19 -6.05 14.72
C THR A 150 4.41 -5.56 15.93
N HIS A 151 5.04 -5.58 17.10
CA HIS A 151 4.44 -5.12 18.34
C HIS A 151 5.24 -3.96 18.91
N LYS A 152 4.57 -2.83 19.14
CA LYS A 152 5.19 -1.62 19.69
C LYS A 152 4.22 -0.92 20.62
N ASN A 153 4.70 -0.53 21.80
CA ASN A 153 3.92 0.23 22.79
C ASN A 153 2.57 -0.40 23.18
N GLY A 154 2.51 -1.73 23.29
CA GLY A 154 1.27 -2.45 23.63
C GLY A 154 0.28 -2.58 22.48
N THR A 155 0.65 -2.12 21.28
CA THR A 155 -0.18 -2.26 20.08
C THR A 155 0.44 -3.27 19.12
N CYS A 156 -0.41 -4.14 18.62
CA CYS A 156 -0.12 -5.04 17.53
C CYS A 156 -0.37 -4.33 16.20
N TYR A 157 0.63 -4.26 15.33
CA TYR A 157 0.50 -3.72 13.98
C TYR A 157 0.62 -4.88 12.99
N LEU A 158 -0.37 -4.99 12.12
CA LEU A 158 -0.50 -6.07 11.14
C LEU A 158 -0.53 -5.45 9.74
N PHE A 159 0.26 -6.01 8.84
CA PHE A 159 0.33 -5.61 7.44
C PHE A 159 0.16 -6.86 6.57
N ASP A 160 -0.71 -6.77 5.58
CA ASP A 160 -1.01 -7.86 4.65
C ASP A 160 -0.70 -7.39 3.23
N LEU A 161 0.20 -8.11 2.57
CA LEU A 161 0.62 -7.86 1.20
C LEU A 161 0.06 -8.98 0.36
N ALA A 162 -0.93 -8.67 -0.47
CA ALA A 162 -1.65 -9.73 -1.12
C ALA A 162 -1.86 -9.52 -2.62
N VAL A 163 -1.90 -10.66 -3.33
CA VAL A 163 -2.03 -10.71 -4.78
C VAL A 163 -3.20 -11.59 -5.15
N VAL A 164 -4.06 -11.08 -6.03
CA VAL A 164 -5.29 -11.74 -6.45
C VAL A 164 -5.16 -12.11 -7.93
N THR A 165 -5.38 -13.38 -8.25
CA THR A 165 -5.36 -13.92 -9.60
C THR A 165 -6.61 -14.77 -9.89
N LEU A 166 -6.90 -14.97 -11.18
CA LEU A 166 -7.93 -15.89 -11.66
C LEU A 166 -7.30 -17.12 -12.32
N CYS A 167 -8.09 -18.17 -12.53
CA CYS A 167 -7.69 -19.26 -13.42
C CYS A 167 -7.35 -18.70 -14.82
N PRO A 168 -6.25 -19.17 -15.46
CA PRO A 168 -5.97 -18.83 -16.85
C PRO A 168 -7.14 -19.17 -17.77
N GLY A 169 -7.49 -18.24 -18.67
CA GLY A 169 -8.57 -18.44 -19.64
C GLY A 169 -10.00 -18.20 -19.10
N LEU A 170 -10.17 -17.83 -17.83
CA LEU A 170 -11.48 -17.39 -17.32
C LEU A 170 -11.92 -16.06 -17.94
N VAL A 171 -10.96 -15.17 -18.19
CA VAL A 171 -11.16 -13.91 -18.90
C VAL A 171 -10.51 -14.04 -20.27
N ASP A 172 -11.28 -13.77 -21.33
CA ASP A 172 -10.80 -13.85 -22.71
C ASP A 172 -9.55 -12.99 -22.92
N ASN A 173 -8.62 -13.49 -23.73
CA ASN A 173 -7.36 -12.81 -24.09
C ASN A 173 -6.39 -12.57 -22.91
N THR A 174 -6.56 -13.26 -21.78
CA THR A 174 -5.59 -13.25 -20.68
C THR A 174 -4.68 -14.47 -20.73
N ARG A 175 -3.39 -14.26 -20.45
CA ARG A 175 -2.42 -15.34 -20.21
C ARG A 175 -2.11 -15.49 -18.72
N PRO A 176 -1.49 -16.58 -18.27
CA PRO A 176 -0.89 -16.61 -16.94
C PRO A 176 0.11 -15.46 -16.76
N ILE A 177 0.10 -14.82 -15.58
CA ILE A 177 1.18 -13.95 -15.13
C ILE A 177 2.47 -14.78 -15.01
N THR A 178 3.60 -14.22 -15.45
CA THR A 178 4.89 -14.90 -15.30
C THR A 178 5.46 -14.67 -13.90
N ASN A 179 6.37 -15.56 -13.46
CA ASN A 179 7.04 -15.40 -12.16
C ASN A 179 7.78 -14.06 -12.03
N SER A 180 8.36 -13.54 -13.11
CA SER A 180 9.07 -12.26 -13.09
C SER A 180 8.12 -11.05 -12.96
N GLU A 181 6.93 -11.13 -13.55
CA GLU A 181 5.91 -10.10 -13.40
C GLU A 181 5.29 -10.15 -12.01
N LEU A 182 5.00 -11.35 -11.51
CA LEU A 182 4.50 -11.54 -10.15
C LEU A 182 5.51 -11.00 -9.11
N ALA A 183 6.80 -11.31 -9.28
CA ALA A 183 7.86 -10.76 -8.41
C ALA A 183 7.89 -9.22 -8.42
N GLN A 184 7.64 -8.57 -9.56
CA GLN A 184 7.55 -7.10 -9.61
C GLN A 184 6.32 -6.54 -8.86
N VAL A 185 5.21 -7.29 -8.81
CA VAL A 185 4.06 -6.94 -7.98
C VAL A 185 4.44 -7.04 -6.50
N HIS A 186 5.06 -8.15 -6.06
CA HIS A 186 5.54 -8.30 -4.68
C HIS A 186 6.54 -7.21 -4.30
N THR A 187 7.53 -6.92 -5.14
CA THR A 187 8.47 -5.81 -4.91
C THR A 187 7.76 -4.46 -4.77
N SER A 188 6.63 -4.25 -5.45
CA SER A 188 5.86 -3.02 -5.28
C SER A 188 5.16 -2.95 -3.93
N LEU A 189 4.63 -4.08 -3.44
CA LEU A 189 4.02 -4.21 -2.11
C LEU A 189 5.07 -4.08 -0.99
N GLU A 190 6.20 -4.77 -1.12
CA GLU A 190 7.34 -4.69 -0.20
C GLU A 190 7.88 -3.27 -0.09
N LYS A 191 7.87 -2.50 -1.19
CA LYS A 191 8.23 -1.08 -1.15
C LYS A 191 7.28 -0.26 -0.29
N ILE A 192 5.97 -0.58 -0.30
CA ILE A 192 4.99 0.06 0.60
C ILE A 192 5.34 -0.30 2.04
N LEU A 193 5.54 -1.59 2.35
CA LEU A 193 5.93 -2.06 3.68
C LEU A 193 7.22 -1.39 4.19
N SER A 194 8.23 -1.31 3.33
CA SER A 194 9.52 -0.64 3.59
C SER A 194 9.42 0.88 3.72
N SER A 195 8.24 1.46 3.60
CA SER A 195 7.99 2.88 3.87
C SER A 195 7.15 3.10 5.12
N VAL A 196 6.76 2.02 5.81
CA VAL A 196 6.01 2.10 7.06
C VAL A 196 6.86 2.77 8.13
N GLU A 197 6.25 3.77 8.75
CA GLU A 197 6.77 4.47 9.92
C GLU A 197 5.74 4.36 11.04
N ILE A 198 6.18 3.94 12.22
CA ILE A 198 5.36 3.86 13.45
C ILE A 198 6.02 4.74 14.51
N SER A 199 5.47 5.93 14.72
CA SER A 199 6.03 6.91 15.67
C SER A 199 5.54 6.70 17.10
N GLU A 200 6.39 7.05 18.07
CA GLU A 200 6.03 7.04 19.50
C GLU A 200 4.83 7.96 19.79
N VAL A 201 3.92 7.56 20.67
CA VAL A 201 2.94 8.48 21.28
C VAL A 201 3.63 9.22 22.41
N LYS A 202 3.87 10.53 22.27
CA LYS A 202 4.35 11.34 23.40
C LYS A 202 3.29 11.27 24.50
N LYS A 203 3.61 10.63 25.63
CA LYS A 203 2.84 10.75 26.86
C LYS A 203 3.06 12.18 27.38
N ASN A 204 1.99 12.98 27.38
CA ASN A 204 1.95 14.24 28.09
C ASN A 204 1.83 13.99 29.59
#